data_AF-A0AAI8VZ10-F1
#
_entry.id   AF-A0AAI8VZ10-F1
#
_cell.length_a   1.000
_cell.length_b   1.000
_cell.length_c   1.000
_cell.angle_alpha   90.00
_cell.angle_beta   90.00
_cell.angle_gamma   90.00
#
_symmetry.space_group_name_H-M   'P 1'
#
loop_
_entity.id
_entity.type
_entity.pdbx_description
1 polymer ?
#
loop_
_entity_poly.entity_id
_entity_poly.type
_entity_poly.pdbx_seq_one_letter_code
_entity_poly.pdbx_strand_id
1 'polypeptide(L)'
;MSRGRHHPTLKRLIQAFAAKHACSHDKLAEYLDNNWKPNVALIDVEWDAKREVFEGDPMPSILCNPTLTARKLCRAVGHEEFLSEYTLMSDMKSIESHFGVTLREDSSSLTNWGDRNLALSDYTMWSATGTKSHPLHRLMSRPALERYICAHLLKTCLPYPRPKFDNELVYAPLNLNMVFRLLFRMHEAGYPAHWLSGILRTMLEGKLTTSVRAPRQMVQDRVSVEKVHPTLTLSIKPWVAALSTLGTIWQDLLPFGLLFPSALLRQRSTVSEYQISFPPHHDKALGRPHFMLFFWDTSSRLPPRKIRKTLLDDELGDRSEKVKGIRESGVHVLTTFRWATQTRTASFWLRSDIAESLQHGDWRAYVWRTDTYEKATEGVAVQDAIKEVRQWDD
;
A
#
# COMPACT_ATOMS: atom_id res chain seq x y z
N MET A 1 -8.23 -35.26 15.20
CA MET A 1 -8.55 -33.86 15.56
C MET A 1 -7.24 -33.07 15.62
N SER A 2 -7.06 -32.06 14.76
CA SER A 2 -5.77 -31.37 14.65
C SER A 2 -5.92 -29.99 14.00
N ARG A 3 -6.46 -29.01 14.76
CA ARG A 3 -6.46 -27.59 14.39
C ARG A 3 -5.33 -26.90 15.16
N GLY A 4 -4.46 -26.16 14.46
CA GLY A 4 -3.30 -25.50 15.10
C GLY A 4 -2.05 -25.39 14.22
N ARG A 5 -2.20 -24.89 12.99
CA ARG A 5 -1.15 -24.50 12.03
C ARG A 5 -1.87 -23.86 10.83
N HIS A 6 -1.75 -22.57 10.50
CA HIS A 6 -1.06 -21.44 11.14
C HIS A 6 -1.97 -20.19 10.96
N HIS A 7 -1.96 -19.13 11.77
CA HIS A 7 -0.98 -18.67 12.78
C HIS A 7 -1.69 -18.29 14.11
N PRO A 8 -1.54 -19.07 15.20
CA PRO A 8 -2.28 -18.82 16.46
C PRO A 8 -1.84 -17.55 17.21
N THR A 9 -0.66 -17.00 16.92
CA THR A 9 -0.12 -15.81 17.61
C THR A 9 -0.91 -14.54 17.27
N LEU A 10 -1.18 -14.27 15.98
CA LEU A 10 -1.95 -13.09 15.55
C LEU A 10 -3.33 -13.05 16.21
N LYS A 11 -4.05 -14.18 16.19
CA LYS A 11 -5.39 -14.31 16.76
C LYS A 11 -5.42 -13.97 18.25
N ARG A 12 -4.43 -14.48 19.02
CA ARG A 12 -4.26 -14.16 20.44
C ARG A 12 -3.90 -12.68 20.69
N LEU A 13 -3.11 -12.07 19.81
CA LEU A 13 -2.70 -10.67 19.92
C LEU A 13 -3.85 -9.70 19.60
N ILE A 14 -4.64 -9.98 18.57
CA ILE A 14 -5.89 -9.23 18.26
C ILE A 14 -6.88 -9.37 19.43
N GLN A 15 -7.04 -10.58 19.98
CA GLN A 15 -7.91 -10.80 21.14
C GLN A 15 -7.43 -10.03 22.39
N ALA A 16 -6.13 -10.02 22.67
CA ALA A 16 -5.55 -9.25 23.78
C ALA A 16 -5.63 -7.73 23.56
N PHE A 17 -5.57 -7.26 22.32
CA PHE A 17 -5.75 -5.85 21.94
C PHE A 17 -7.20 -5.41 22.09
N ALA A 18 -8.16 -6.17 21.57
CA ALA A 18 -9.59 -5.92 21.75
C ALA A 18 -10.00 -5.94 23.23
N ALA A 19 -9.39 -6.82 24.04
CA ALA A 19 -9.55 -6.87 25.50
C ALA A 19 -8.74 -5.80 26.27
N LYS A 20 -8.00 -4.91 25.59
CA LYS A 20 -7.18 -3.83 26.16
C LYS A 20 -6.15 -4.28 27.21
N HIS A 21 -5.56 -5.45 27.02
CA HIS A 21 -4.50 -5.96 27.90
C HIS A 21 -3.22 -5.10 27.84
N ALA A 22 -2.45 -5.05 28.93
CA ALA A 22 -1.19 -4.31 28.96
C ALA A 22 -0.20 -4.83 27.89
N CYS A 23 0.44 -3.91 27.17
CA CYS A 23 1.38 -4.17 26.06
C CYS A 23 0.84 -5.07 24.94
N SER A 24 -0.48 -5.27 24.82
CA SER A 24 -1.05 -6.04 23.69
C SER A 24 -1.01 -5.25 22.39
N HIS A 25 -1.14 -3.93 22.45
CA HIS A 25 -0.86 -3.04 21.32
C HIS A 25 0.58 -3.22 20.84
N ASP A 26 1.57 -3.15 21.74
CA ASP A 26 2.98 -3.28 21.38
C ASP A 26 3.34 -4.60 20.72
N LYS A 27 2.72 -5.70 21.17
CA LYS A 27 2.97 -7.05 20.64
C LYS A 27 2.15 -7.35 19.39
N LEU A 28 0.93 -6.81 19.27
CA LEU A 28 0.14 -6.88 18.04
C LEU A 28 0.79 -6.04 16.93
N ALA A 29 1.33 -4.87 17.29
CA ALA A 29 2.27 -4.13 16.48
C ALA A 29 3.44 -5.04 16.13
N GLU A 30 4.36 -5.37 17.06
CA GLU A 30 5.58 -6.19 16.83
C GLU A 30 5.37 -7.46 15.97
N TYR A 31 4.19 -8.10 16.04
CA TYR A 31 3.84 -9.21 15.15
C TYR A 31 3.60 -8.79 13.69
N LEU A 32 2.93 -7.66 13.42
CA LEU A 32 2.52 -7.18 12.10
C LEU A 32 3.71 -6.98 11.15
N ASP A 33 4.48 -5.89 11.15
CA ASP A 33 5.70 -5.73 10.32
C ASP A 33 6.65 -6.95 10.33
N ASN A 34 6.83 -7.70 11.42
CA ASN A 34 7.67 -8.92 11.38
C ASN A 34 7.13 -9.99 10.40
N ASN A 35 5.85 -9.93 10.05
CA ASN A 35 5.19 -10.80 9.07
C ASN A 35 4.60 -10.02 7.85
N TRP A 36 4.44 -8.69 7.92
CA TRP A 36 3.57 -7.82 7.08
C TRP A 36 4.23 -6.44 6.79
N LYS A 37 5.39 -6.42 6.12
CA LYS A 37 6.07 -5.16 5.71
C LYS A 37 5.54 -4.59 4.39
N PRO A 38 5.26 -3.27 4.34
CA PRO A 38 5.52 -2.41 3.17
C PRO A 38 6.59 -1.36 3.52
N ASN A 39 7.24 -0.77 2.50
CA ASN A 39 8.37 0.15 2.74
C ASN A 39 7.94 1.49 3.38
N VAL A 40 8.84 2.04 4.20
CA VAL A 40 8.64 3.16 5.11
C VAL A 40 9.30 4.43 4.58
N ALA A 41 8.62 5.57 4.75
CA ALA A 41 9.28 6.88 4.74
C ALA A 41 8.60 7.93 5.63
N LEU A 42 7.57 7.55 6.42
CA LEU A 42 7.07 8.34 7.55
C LEU A 42 6.12 7.61 8.51
N ILE A 43 5.59 6.45 8.11
CA ILE A 43 4.41 5.83 8.77
C ILE A 43 4.75 4.74 9.80
N ASP A 44 6.00 4.25 9.81
CA ASP A 44 6.49 3.23 10.75
C ASP A 44 7.68 3.79 11.54
N VAL A 45 7.38 4.72 12.47
CA VAL A 45 8.38 5.48 13.24
C VAL A 45 8.61 4.91 14.65
N GLU A 46 7.56 4.42 15.30
CA GLU A 46 7.67 3.63 16.55
C GLU A 46 8.08 2.17 16.29
N TRP A 47 8.48 1.88 15.04
CA TRP A 47 8.73 0.56 14.49
C TRP A 47 10.12 0.04 14.87
N ASP A 48 11.18 0.59 14.25
CA ASP A 48 12.53 0.08 14.41
C ASP A 48 13.14 0.34 15.80
N ALA A 49 12.52 1.19 16.63
CA ALA A 49 12.90 1.36 18.04
C ALA A 49 12.77 0.08 18.88
N LYS A 50 12.03 -0.93 18.41
CA LYS A 50 11.88 -2.25 19.05
C LYS A 50 12.84 -3.32 18.49
N ARG A 51 13.70 -2.97 17.53
CA ARG A 51 14.48 -3.92 16.72
C ARG A 51 15.86 -4.28 17.29
N GLU A 52 16.38 -3.54 18.24
CA GLU A 52 17.76 -3.69 18.77
C GLU A 52 17.97 -4.92 19.70
N VAL A 53 17.00 -5.83 19.80
CA VAL A 53 16.92 -6.81 20.91
C VAL A 53 17.22 -8.27 20.49
N PHE A 54 17.25 -8.63 19.20
CA PHE A 54 17.44 -10.02 18.77
C PHE A 54 18.36 -10.23 17.55
N GLU A 55 19.36 -11.10 17.74
CA GLU A 55 20.16 -11.72 16.68
C GLU A 55 19.50 -13.02 16.17
N GLY A 56 19.52 -13.26 14.87
CA GLY A 56 18.96 -14.47 14.25
C GLY A 56 19.11 -14.49 12.73
N ASP A 57 19.40 -15.67 12.16
CA ASP A 57 19.86 -15.85 10.78
C ASP A 57 18.82 -15.54 9.67
N PRO A 58 19.27 -15.22 8.43
CA PRO A 58 18.44 -14.58 7.42
C PRO A 58 17.49 -15.53 6.66
N MET A 59 16.19 -15.35 6.87
CA MET A 59 15.13 -16.00 6.09
C MET A 59 14.97 -15.41 4.66
N PRO A 60 14.73 -16.24 3.63
CA PRO A 60 14.55 -15.81 2.24
C PRO A 60 13.17 -15.18 1.98
N SER A 61 12.99 -13.98 2.53
CA SER A 61 11.99 -13.02 2.05
C SER A 61 12.39 -12.44 0.69
N ILE A 62 11.50 -11.69 0.02
CA ILE A 62 11.94 -10.81 -1.07
C ILE A 62 12.70 -9.65 -0.43
N LEU A 63 14.02 -9.73 -0.51
CA LEU A 63 14.99 -8.87 0.17
C LEU A 63 14.99 -7.43 -0.34
N CYS A 64 13.99 -6.65 0.05
CA CYS A 64 14.26 -5.28 0.48
C CYS A 64 14.86 -5.33 1.89
N ASN A 65 16.16 -5.63 1.95
CA ASN A 65 16.98 -5.22 3.09
C ASN A 65 16.97 -3.67 3.09
N PRO A 66 16.35 -2.98 4.07
CA PRO A 66 16.17 -1.53 4.01
C PRO A 66 17.52 -0.79 3.92
N THR A 67 18.56 -1.33 4.57
CA THR A 67 19.94 -0.82 4.54
C THR A 67 20.62 -0.97 3.16
N LEU A 68 20.07 -1.79 2.25
CA LEU A 68 20.46 -1.82 0.83
C LEU A 68 19.48 -1.02 -0.05
N THR A 69 18.17 -1.08 0.24
CA THR A 69 17.12 -0.34 -0.48
C THR A 69 17.33 1.18 -0.41
N ALA A 70 17.79 1.68 0.73
CA ALA A 70 18.02 3.11 0.96
C ALA A 70 19.45 3.57 0.60
N ARG A 71 20.41 2.63 0.44
CA ARG A 71 21.84 2.95 0.19
C ARG A 71 22.13 3.56 -1.19
N LYS A 72 21.13 3.76 -2.05
CA LYS A 72 21.25 4.37 -3.39
C LYS A 72 20.04 5.24 -3.78
N LEU A 73 19.80 6.30 -3.01
CA LEU A 73 19.20 7.52 -3.56
C LEU A 73 20.26 8.25 -4.40
N CYS A 74 20.41 7.89 -5.67
CA CYS A 74 21.48 8.44 -6.53
C CYS A 74 20.95 9.41 -7.60
N ARG A 75 20.07 10.32 -7.20
CA ARG A 75 20.08 11.67 -7.78
C ARG A 75 20.32 12.67 -6.67
N ALA A 76 20.91 13.80 -7.02
CA ALA A 76 21.07 14.94 -6.12
C ALA A 76 19.70 15.60 -5.88
N VAL A 77 18.91 14.97 -5.02
CA VAL A 77 17.53 15.30 -4.68
C VAL A 77 17.57 16.11 -3.38
N GLY A 78 17.07 17.35 -3.41
CA GLY A 78 17.02 18.20 -2.23
C GLY A 78 16.10 17.62 -1.16
N HIS A 79 16.34 17.96 0.10
CA HIS A 79 15.50 17.46 1.20
C HIS A 79 13.99 17.78 1.01
N GLU A 80 13.62 18.96 0.47
CA GLU A 80 12.24 19.28 0.09
C GLU A 80 11.65 18.30 -0.96
N GLU A 81 12.45 17.83 -1.91
CA GLU A 81 12.03 16.89 -2.96
C GLU A 81 11.94 15.44 -2.43
N PHE A 82 12.83 15.06 -1.51
CA PHE A 82 12.72 13.81 -0.75
C PHE A 82 11.41 13.78 0.03
N LEU A 83 11.14 14.83 0.81
CA LEU A 83 9.90 14.95 1.57
C LEU A 83 8.69 15.00 0.63
N SER A 84 8.76 15.74 -0.48
CA SER A 84 7.67 15.82 -1.46
C SER A 84 7.38 14.47 -2.13
N GLU A 85 8.39 13.69 -2.52
CA GLU A 85 8.20 12.35 -3.07
C GLU A 85 7.67 11.37 -2.03
N TYR A 86 8.27 11.27 -0.86
CA TYR A 86 7.92 10.23 0.12
C TYR A 86 6.67 10.54 0.94
N THR A 87 6.48 11.80 1.30
CA THR A 87 5.44 12.24 2.23
C THR A 87 4.29 12.94 1.53
N LEU A 88 4.46 13.41 0.28
CA LEU A 88 3.51 14.34 -0.38
C LEU A 88 3.28 15.63 0.45
N MET A 89 4.32 16.09 1.14
CA MET A 89 4.46 17.41 1.77
C MET A 89 5.90 17.90 1.57
N SER A 90 6.10 19.20 1.36
CA SER A 90 7.42 19.81 1.12
C SER A 90 8.07 20.38 2.39
N ASP A 91 7.28 20.76 3.39
CA ASP A 91 7.70 21.44 4.61
C ASP A 91 7.70 20.51 5.83
N MET A 92 8.78 20.55 6.60
CA MET A 92 8.95 19.75 7.82
C MET A 92 7.94 20.11 8.92
N LYS A 93 7.60 21.39 9.11
CA LYS A 93 6.69 21.80 10.19
C LYS A 93 5.27 21.29 9.95
N SER A 94 4.85 21.28 8.69
CA SER A 94 3.60 20.67 8.23
C SER A 94 3.59 19.16 8.50
N ILE A 95 4.70 18.46 8.25
CA ILE A 95 4.85 17.04 8.56
C ILE A 95 4.75 16.80 10.08
N GLU A 96 5.57 17.46 10.88
CA GLU A 96 5.58 17.33 12.34
C GLU A 96 4.17 17.55 12.94
N SER A 97 3.54 18.67 12.56
CA SER A 97 2.21 19.07 13.04
C SER A 97 1.04 18.25 12.45
N HIS A 98 1.23 17.45 11.41
CA HIS A 98 0.16 16.63 10.81
C HIS A 98 0.31 15.12 11.07
N PHE A 99 1.48 14.65 11.50
CA PHE A 99 1.71 13.25 11.86
C PHE A 99 1.94 13.00 13.35
N GLY A 100 2.15 14.04 14.16
CA GLY A 100 2.62 13.85 15.53
C GLY A 100 4.02 13.24 15.55
N VAL A 101 4.93 13.84 14.79
CA VAL A 101 6.35 13.45 14.71
C VAL A 101 7.26 14.64 14.97
N THR A 102 8.53 14.36 15.24
CA THR A 102 9.65 15.30 15.37
C THR A 102 10.85 14.74 14.64
N LEU A 103 11.70 15.60 14.11
CA LEU A 103 12.97 15.18 13.51
C LEU A 103 13.90 14.59 14.59
N ARG A 104 14.56 13.46 14.31
CA ARG A 104 15.53 12.84 15.23
C ARG A 104 16.91 13.48 15.07
N GLU A 105 17.27 14.36 16.01
CA GLU A 105 18.57 15.06 16.04
C GLU A 105 19.79 14.11 16.01
N ASP A 106 19.61 12.85 16.45
CA ASP A 106 20.63 11.81 16.46
C ASP A 106 20.68 10.95 15.17
N SER A 107 19.79 11.17 14.19
CA SER A 107 19.76 10.39 12.95
C SER A 107 20.92 10.72 12.00
N SER A 108 21.56 9.67 11.52
CA SER A 108 22.72 9.75 10.63
C SER A 108 22.47 10.54 9.33
N SER A 109 21.24 10.52 8.80
CA SER A 109 20.87 11.29 7.60
C SER A 109 20.66 12.79 7.83
N LEU A 110 20.74 13.30 9.06
CA LEU A 110 20.81 14.74 9.29
C LEU A 110 22.22 15.31 9.05
N THR A 111 23.24 14.45 8.92
CA THR A 111 24.60 14.88 8.58
C THR A 111 24.62 15.49 7.18
N ASN A 112 24.80 16.81 7.10
CA ASN A 112 24.65 17.64 5.89
C ASN A 112 23.19 17.87 5.43
N TRP A 113 22.20 17.82 6.34
CA TRP A 113 20.81 18.20 6.04
C TRP A 113 20.73 19.58 5.39
N GLY A 114 20.19 19.63 4.16
CA GLY A 114 20.18 20.83 3.32
C GLY A 114 21.03 20.72 2.05
N ASP A 115 22.07 19.89 2.03
CA ASP A 115 22.85 19.61 0.81
C ASP A 115 21.97 18.86 -0.22
N ARG A 116 22.15 19.19 -1.49
CA ARG A 116 21.52 18.48 -2.63
C ARG A 116 22.18 17.13 -2.88
N ASN A 117 23.43 16.93 -2.45
CA ASN A 117 24.16 15.67 -2.61
C ASN A 117 23.90 14.67 -1.46
N LEU A 118 22.97 14.99 -0.55
CA LEU A 118 22.67 14.21 0.63
C LEU A 118 21.97 12.89 0.29
N ALA A 119 22.67 11.77 0.51
CA ALA A 119 22.09 10.44 0.44
C ALA A 119 21.20 10.17 1.67
N LEU A 120 19.94 10.56 1.61
CA LEU A 120 18.92 10.41 2.68
C LEU A 120 18.50 8.94 2.88
N SER A 121 19.44 8.11 3.33
CA SER A 121 19.29 6.65 3.45
C SER A 121 18.71 6.15 4.78
N ASP A 122 18.46 7.04 5.74
CA ASP A 122 18.01 6.66 7.09
C ASP A 122 16.49 6.84 7.25
N TYR A 123 15.78 5.72 7.31
CA TYR A 123 14.34 5.66 7.58
C TYR A 123 14.00 6.07 9.04
N THR A 124 14.99 6.17 9.92
CA THR A 124 14.81 6.55 11.33
C THR A 124 14.91 8.05 11.61
N MET A 125 14.96 8.90 10.58
CA MET A 125 15.07 10.37 10.71
C MET A 125 13.90 11.06 11.45
N TRP A 126 12.82 10.35 11.76
CA TRP A 126 11.65 10.84 12.50
C TRP A 126 11.45 10.05 13.80
N SER A 127 10.93 10.70 14.84
CA SER A 127 10.43 10.12 16.10
C SER A 127 8.99 10.57 16.36
N ALA A 128 8.15 9.70 16.94
CA ALA A 128 6.78 10.08 17.27
C ALA A 128 6.75 11.00 18.50
N THR A 129 6.05 12.13 18.43
CA THR A 129 5.78 12.98 19.60
C THR A 129 4.67 12.33 20.43
N GLY A 130 5.08 11.41 21.32
CA GLY A 130 4.20 10.39 21.92
C GLY A 130 2.82 10.87 22.40
N THR A 131 1.77 10.30 21.79
CA THR A 131 0.35 10.27 22.21
C THR A 131 -0.39 11.59 22.50
N LYS A 132 0.26 12.75 22.47
CA LYS A 132 -0.39 14.06 22.69
C LYS A 132 -1.05 14.57 21.40
N SER A 133 -2.20 13.97 21.08
CA SER A 133 -3.15 14.39 20.04
C SER A 133 -3.20 15.92 19.89
N HIS A 134 -2.95 16.41 18.68
CA HIS A 134 -2.86 17.84 18.42
C HIS A 134 -4.26 18.49 18.36
N PRO A 135 -4.42 19.73 18.84
CA PRO A 135 -5.67 20.47 18.66
C PRO A 135 -6.05 20.57 17.18
N LEU A 136 -7.31 20.31 16.85
CA LEU A 136 -7.81 20.23 15.46
C LEU A 136 -7.52 21.50 14.62
N HIS A 137 -7.34 22.66 15.25
CA HIS A 137 -6.96 23.91 14.56
C HIS A 137 -5.51 23.94 14.04
N ARG A 138 -4.66 22.96 14.42
CA ARG A 138 -3.29 22.76 13.91
C ARG A 138 -3.19 21.62 12.89
N LEU A 139 -4.30 20.93 12.66
CA LEU A 139 -4.41 19.82 11.72
C LEU A 139 -4.98 20.32 10.39
N MET A 140 -4.86 19.51 9.33
CA MET A 140 -5.49 19.80 8.05
C MET A 140 -7.01 19.92 8.19
N SER A 141 -7.61 20.86 7.45
CA SER A 141 -9.06 20.86 7.24
C SER A 141 -9.51 19.58 6.53
N ARG A 142 -10.74 19.12 6.77
CA ARG A 142 -11.25 17.87 6.16
C ARG A 142 -11.01 17.78 4.64
N PRO A 143 -11.25 18.81 3.81
CA PRO A 143 -10.99 18.73 2.38
C PRO A 143 -9.50 18.59 2.04
N ALA A 144 -8.61 19.18 2.82
CA ALA A 144 -7.16 19.04 2.65
C ALA A 144 -6.68 17.63 3.05
N LEU A 145 -7.20 17.08 4.15
CA LEU A 145 -6.95 15.68 4.55
C LEU A 145 -7.47 14.69 3.48
N GLU A 146 -8.69 14.89 3.00
CA GLU A 146 -9.31 14.03 1.97
C GLU A 146 -8.52 14.10 0.65
N ARG A 147 -8.09 15.30 0.23
CA ARG A 147 -7.15 15.51 -0.89
C ARG A 147 -5.84 14.76 -0.66
N TYR A 148 -5.25 14.86 0.53
CA TYR A 148 -3.96 14.27 0.89
C TYR A 148 -3.97 12.73 0.89
N ILE A 149 -4.95 12.09 1.53
CA ILE A 149 -5.05 10.62 1.56
C ILE A 149 -5.40 10.09 0.15
N CYS A 150 -6.22 10.81 -0.63
CA CYS A 150 -6.43 10.49 -2.04
C CYS A 150 -5.14 10.55 -2.88
N ALA A 151 -4.22 11.48 -2.57
CA ALA A 151 -2.93 11.58 -3.26
C ALA A 151 -2.05 10.34 -2.99
N HIS A 152 -1.96 9.90 -1.73
CA HIS A 152 -1.24 8.67 -1.37
C HIS A 152 -1.86 7.41 -1.97
N LEU A 153 -3.19 7.31 -1.99
CA LEU A 153 -3.91 6.22 -2.64
C LEU A 153 -3.62 6.18 -4.15
N LEU A 154 -3.76 7.31 -4.86
CA LEU A 154 -3.48 7.40 -6.29
C LEU A 154 -2.00 7.12 -6.61
N LYS A 155 -1.06 7.56 -5.76
CA LYS A 155 0.37 7.23 -5.88
C LYS A 155 0.65 5.73 -5.68
N THR A 156 -0.05 5.09 -4.74
CA THR A 156 0.08 3.66 -4.43
C THR A 156 -0.53 2.77 -5.53
N CYS A 157 -1.70 3.14 -6.05
CA CYS A 157 -2.38 2.42 -7.13
C CYS A 157 -1.71 2.64 -8.50
N LEU A 158 -1.26 3.86 -8.78
CA LEU A 158 -0.82 4.32 -10.11
C LEU A 158 0.53 5.05 -10.06
N PRO A 159 1.61 4.42 -9.54
CA PRO A 159 2.95 5.01 -9.55
C PRO A 159 3.37 5.51 -10.94
N TYR A 160 4.29 6.47 -10.97
CA TYR A 160 4.88 6.90 -12.24
C TYR A 160 5.76 5.78 -12.81
N PRO A 161 5.79 5.55 -14.14
CA PRO A 161 6.66 4.53 -14.72
C PRO A 161 8.14 4.78 -14.41
N ARG A 162 8.87 3.72 -14.04
CA ARG A 162 10.30 3.79 -13.72
C ARG A 162 11.09 2.86 -14.65
N PRO A 163 12.34 3.20 -15.03
CA PRO A 163 13.22 2.27 -15.74
C PRO A 163 13.34 0.92 -15.02
N LYS A 164 13.19 -0.18 -15.76
CA LYS A 164 13.32 -1.55 -15.20
C LYS A 164 14.71 -1.81 -14.62
N PHE A 165 15.71 -1.25 -15.28
CA PHE A 165 17.11 -1.28 -14.87
C PHE A 165 17.58 0.14 -14.67
N ASP A 166 17.95 0.41 -13.43
CA ASP A 166 18.62 1.62 -12.97
C ASP A 166 19.30 1.26 -11.64
N ASN A 167 20.44 1.89 -11.36
CA ASN A 167 21.15 1.76 -10.09
C ASN A 167 20.86 2.95 -9.15
N GLU A 168 20.15 3.96 -9.63
CA GLU A 168 19.88 5.23 -8.95
C GLU A 168 18.42 5.38 -8.49
N LEU A 169 17.56 4.44 -8.89
CA LEU A 169 16.12 4.50 -8.63
C LEU A 169 15.75 4.26 -7.17
N VAL A 170 15.03 5.23 -6.61
CA VAL A 170 14.20 5.06 -5.41
C VAL A 170 13.20 3.93 -5.59
N TYR A 171 13.33 2.89 -4.77
CA TYR A 171 12.32 1.87 -4.59
C TYR A 171 11.22 2.39 -3.65
N ALA A 172 10.07 2.76 -4.23
CA ALA A 172 8.85 3.06 -3.49
C ALA A 172 7.80 1.92 -3.63
N PRO A 173 8.02 0.73 -3.04
CA PRO A 173 7.09 -0.40 -3.09
C PRO A 173 5.95 -0.23 -2.07
N LEU A 174 5.23 0.89 -2.15
CA LEU A 174 4.03 1.11 -1.36
C LEU A 174 2.93 0.14 -1.85
N ASN A 175 2.24 -0.49 -0.91
CA ASN A 175 1.04 -1.28 -1.19
C ASN A 175 -0.15 -0.74 -0.36
N LEU A 176 -1.35 -1.25 -0.62
CA LEU A 176 -2.58 -0.66 -0.09
C LEU A 176 -2.73 -0.71 1.43
N ASN A 177 -1.92 -1.50 2.16
CA ASN A 177 -1.85 -1.40 3.62
C ASN A 177 -1.37 -0.01 4.09
N MET A 178 -0.59 0.70 3.27
CA MET A 178 -0.11 2.04 3.59
C MET A 178 -1.27 3.03 3.81
N VAL A 179 -2.40 2.84 3.13
CA VAL A 179 -3.61 3.67 3.33
C VAL A 179 -4.22 3.43 4.71
N PHE A 180 -4.24 2.18 5.18
CA PHE A 180 -4.77 1.83 6.51
C PHE A 180 -3.82 2.26 7.64
N ARG A 181 -2.50 2.06 7.48
CA ARG A 181 -1.49 2.60 8.41
C ARG A 181 -1.52 4.14 8.44
N LEU A 182 -1.73 4.81 7.30
CA LEU A 182 -1.93 6.27 7.24
C LEU A 182 -3.18 6.73 8.01
N LEU A 183 -4.33 6.05 7.80
CA LEU A 183 -5.57 6.35 8.55
C LEU A 183 -5.39 6.12 10.06
N PHE A 184 -4.62 5.11 10.46
CA PHE A 184 -4.25 4.86 11.86
C PHE A 184 -3.45 6.03 12.45
N ARG A 185 -2.32 6.42 11.84
CA ARG A 185 -1.49 7.56 12.33
C ARG A 185 -2.25 8.89 12.35
N MET A 186 -3.13 9.12 11.37
CA MET A 186 -3.99 10.30 11.36
C MET A 186 -4.95 10.32 12.55
N HIS A 187 -5.51 9.18 12.97
CA HIS A 187 -6.34 9.15 14.18
C HIS A 187 -5.52 9.50 15.44
N GLU A 188 -4.30 8.97 15.57
CA GLU A 188 -3.40 9.25 16.71
C GLU A 188 -2.95 10.71 16.76
N ALA A 189 -2.69 11.34 15.60
CA ALA A 189 -2.38 12.76 15.50
C ALA A 189 -3.55 13.68 15.93
N GLY A 190 -4.78 13.15 15.96
CA GLY A 190 -5.98 13.84 16.44
C GLY A 190 -7.08 14.08 15.39
N TYR A 191 -6.96 13.51 14.19
CA TYR A 191 -7.99 13.69 13.16
C TYR A 191 -9.30 12.94 13.51
N PRO A 192 -10.49 13.56 13.35
CA PRO A 192 -11.74 12.95 13.77
C PRO A 192 -12.04 11.61 13.08
N ALA A 193 -12.31 10.57 13.88
CA ALA A 193 -12.74 9.23 13.45
C ALA A 193 -13.77 9.23 12.30
N HIS A 194 -14.79 10.09 12.39
CA HIS A 194 -15.86 10.17 11.38
C HIS A 194 -15.41 10.81 10.05
N TRP A 195 -14.33 11.59 10.02
CA TRP A 195 -13.70 12.05 8.77
C TRP A 195 -12.91 10.91 8.13
N LEU A 196 -12.07 10.22 8.91
CA LEU A 196 -11.23 9.11 8.46
C LEU A 196 -12.07 7.95 7.90
N SER A 197 -13.14 7.58 8.62
CA SER A 197 -14.14 6.64 8.12
C SER A 197 -14.85 7.17 6.87
N GLY A 198 -15.26 8.45 6.82
CA GLY A 198 -15.91 9.03 5.64
C GLY A 198 -15.04 8.96 4.38
N ILE A 199 -13.74 9.25 4.51
CA ILE A 199 -12.76 9.18 3.42
C ILE A 199 -12.56 7.74 2.95
N LEU A 200 -12.38 6.79 3.88
CA LEU A 200 -12.24 5.36 3.54
C LEU A 200 -13.50 4.81 2.85
N ARG A 201 -14.70 5.31 3.20
CA ARG A 201 -15.96 4.92 2.54
C ARG A 201 -15.93 5.26 1.04
N THR A 202 -15.58 6.49 0.68
CA THR A 202 -15.43 6.94 -0.72
C THR A 202 -14.43 6.08 -1.50
N MET A 203 -13.37 5.63 -0.84
CA MET A 203 -12.36 4.74 -1.43
C MET A 203 -12.89 3.31 -1.67
N LEU A 204 -13.73 2.79 -0.77
CA LEU A 204 -14.38 1.48 -0.91
C LEU A 204 -15.54 1.51 -1.93
N GLU A 205 -16.26 2.62 -2.05
CA GLU A 205 -17.25 2.88 -3.10
C GLU A 205 -16.58 2.87 -4.50
N GLY A 206 -15.31 3.28 -4.57
CA GLY A 206 -14.44 3.12 -5.73
C GLY A 206 -14.44 4.27 -6.73
N LYS A 207 -15.01 5.43 -6.37
CA LYS A 207 -15.09 6.64 -7.21
C LYS A 207 -14.64 7.86 -6.42
N LEU A 208 -13.50 8.45 -6.80
CA LEU A 208 -12.88 9.60 -6.12
C LEU A 208 -13.17 10.89 -6.88
N THR A 209 -14.00 11.78 -6.33
CA THR A 209 -14.17 13.14 -6.87
C THR A 209 -13.09 14.06 -6.29
N THR A 210 -12.05 14.37 -7.07
CA THR A 210 -10.82 14.98 -6.54
C THR A 210 -10.10 15.93 -7.52
N SER A 211 -9.37 16.89 -6.95
CA SER A 211 -8.45 17.83 -7.61
C SER A 211 -7.00 17.33 -7.66
N VAL A 212 -6.78 16.04 -7.40
CA VAL A 212 -5.49 15.34 -7.44
C VAL A 212 -5.41 14.43 -8.67
N ARG A 213 -4.19 14.01 -9.05
CA ARG A 213 -3.92 13.03 -10.10
C ARG A 213 -2.92 11.99 -9.63
N ALA A 214 -2.90 10.84 -10.31
CA ALA A 214 -1.79 9.91 -10.18
C ALA A 214 -0.48 10.56 -10.67
N PRO A 215 0.68 10.28 -10.03
CA PRO A 215 1.98 10.89 -10.31
C PRO A 215 2.27 11.13 -11.79
N ARG A 216 2.73 12.35 -12.07
CA ARG A 216 3.04 12.87 -13.42
C ARG A 216 4.53 12.84 -13.76
N GLN A 217 5.37 12.57 -12.77
CA GLN A 217 6.83 12.55 -12.85
C GLN A 217 7.42 11.51 -11.87
N MET A 218 8.70 11.16 -12.06
CA MET A 218 9.36 10.05 -11.38
C MET A 218 9.66 10.31 -9.89
N VAL A 219 9.90 11.57 -9.53
CA VAL A 219 10.12 12.06 -8.16
C VAL A 219 9.24 13.30 -8.03
N GLN A 220 8.35 13.35 -7.04
CA GLN A 220 7.47 14.52 -6.88
C GLN A 220 8.30 15.65 -6.25
N ASP A 221 8.36 16.79 -6.92
CA ASP A 221 8.82 18.04 -6.31
C ASP A 221 7.68 18.78 -5.60
N ARG A 222 8.02 19.82 -4.85
CA ARG A 222 7.08 20.69 -4.13
C ARG A 222 5.92 21.18 -5.02
N VAL A 223 6.24 21.69 -6.21
CA VAL A 223 5.27 22.28 -7.14
C VAL A 223 4.29 21.22 -7.64
N SER A 224 4.78 20.00 -7.88
CA SER A 224 3.96 18.86 -8.31
C SER A 224 2.98 18.37 -7.23
N VAL A 225 3.36 18.45 -5.95
CA VAL A 225 2.52 18.10 -4.78
C VAL A 225 1.45 19.17 -4.51
N GLU A 226 1.86 20.44 -4.52
CA GLU A 226 0.96 21.58 -4.25
C GLU A 226 -0.06 21.82 -5.39
N LYS A 227 0.21 21.29 -6.60
CA LYS A 227 -0.60 21.48 -7.81
C LYS A 227 -2.07 21.05 -7.64
N VAL A 228 -2.98 22.02 -7.78
CA VAL A 228 -4.43 21.78 -7.85
C VAL A 228 -4.83 21.57 -9.31
N HIS A 229 -5.39 20.40 -9.64
CA HIS A 229 -5.99 20.11 -10.94
C HIS A 229 -7.51 20.41 -10.90
N PRO A 230 -8.17 20.63 -12.06
CA PRO A 230 -9.63 20.65 -12.12
C PRO A 230 -10.24 19.38 -11.52
N THR A 231 -11.29 19.53 -10.72
CA THR A 231 -11.96 18.41 -10.06
C THR A 231 -12.53 17.44 -11.09
N LEU A 232 -12.19 16.16 -10.97
CA LEU A 232 -12.77 15.06 -11.76
C LEU A 232 -13.18 13.93 -10.82
N THR A 233 -14.23 13.20 -11.19
CA THR A 233 -14.53 11.88 -10.61
C THR A 233 -13.69 10.83 -11.34
N LEU A 234 -12.82 10.16 -10.59
CA LEU A 234 -11.89 9.14 -11.07
C LEU A 234 -12.32 7.75 -10.55
N SER A 235 -12.40 6.75 -11.42
CA SER A 235 -12.60 5.36 -11.02
C SER A 235 -11.30 4.76 -10.47
N ILE A 236 -11.41 4.15 -9.28
CA ILE A 236 -10.38 3.28 -8.69
C ILE A 236 -10.91 1.84 -8.49
N LYS A 237 -12.01 1.49 -9.18
CA LYS A 237 -12.62 0.15 -9.14
C LYS A 237 -11.63 -1.02 -9.27
N PRO A 238 -10.54 -0.97 -10.08
CA PRO A 238 -9.58 -2.06 -10.14
C PRO A 238 -8.95 -2.45 -8.80
N TRP A 239 -8.84 -1.52 -7.84
CA TRP A 239 -8.26 -1.80 -6.52
C TRP A 239 -9.29 -2.03 -5.40
N VAL A 240 -10.60 -1.92 -5.68
CA VAL A 240 -11.65 -2.07 -4.66
C VAL A 240 -11.68 -3.49 -4.06
N ALA A 241 -11.31 -4.51 -4.84
CA ALA A 241 -11.15 -5.88 -4.33
C ALA A 241 -10.07 -5.98 -3.24
N ALA A 242 -8.91 -5.34 -3.46
CA ALA A 242 -7.85 -5.24 -2.46
C ALA A 242 -8.26 -4.36 -1.27
N LEU A 243 -8.79 -3.16 -1.54
CA LEU A 243 -9.20 -2.19 -0.50
C LEU A 243 -10.27 -2.76 0.44
N SER A 244 -11.28 -3.47 -0.07
CA SER A 244 -12.36 -4.03 0.75
C SER A 244 -11.95 -5.32 1.49
N THR A 245 -11.02 -6.10 0.94
CA THR A 245 -10.39 -7.21 1.68
C THR A 245 -9.54 -6.67 2.82
N LEU A 246 -8.64 -5.72 2.53
CA LEU A 246 -7.81 -5.08 3.56
C LEU A 246 -8.68 -4.34 4.58
N GLY A 247 -9.72 -3.62 4.17
CA GLY A 247 -10.64 -2.96 5.09
C GLY A 247 -11.35 -3.92 6.02
N THR A 248 -11.72 -5.11 5.55
CA THR A 248 -12.30 -6.18 6.38
C THR A 248 -11.29 -6.69 7.40
N ILE A 249 -10.02 -6.88 7.02
CA ILE A 249 -8.93 -7.28 7.92
C ILE A 249 -8.63 -6.19 8.97
N TRP A 250 -8.51 -4.94 8.53
CA TRP A 250 -8.14 -3.78 9.36
C TRP A 250 -9.29 -3.24 10.23
N GLN A 251 -10.53 -3.68 10.02
CA GLN A 251 -11.71 -3.18 10.74
C GLN A 251 -11.57 -3.23 12.27
N ASP A 252 -10.99 -4.32 12.80
CA ASP A 252 -10.78 -4.51 14.24
C ASP A 252 -9.36 -4.10 14.71
N LEU A 253 -8.55 -3.53 13.81
CA LEU A 253 -7.20 -3.00 14.08
C LEU A 253 -7.18 -1.47 14.12
N LEU A 254 -8.10 -0.79 13.43
CA LEU A 254 -8.19 0.66 13.44
C LEU A 254 -8.68 1.18 14.81
N PRO A 255 -8.10 2.26 15.36
CA PRO A 255 -8.47 2.81 16.67
C PRO A 255 -9.80 3.59 16.64
N PHE A 256 -10.59 3.44 15.58
CA PHE A 256 -11.87 4.11 15.37
C PHE A 256 -12.87 3.22 14.62
N GLY A 257 -14.16 3.36 14.93
CA GLY A 257 -15.23 2.60 14.29
C GLY A 257 -15.49 3.03 12.83
N LEU A 258 -15.78 2.06 11.97
CA LEU A 258 -16.09 2.27 10.55
C LEU A 258 -17.59 2.43 10.31
N LEU A 259 -18.02 3.62 9.92
CA LEU A 259 -19.42 4.02 9.75
C LEU A 259 -19.92 3.72 8.32
N PHE A 260 -20.02 2.42 8.00
CA PHE A 260 -20.37 1.94 6.66
C PHE A 260 -21.72 1.21 6.60
N PRO A 261 -22.40 1.22 5.44
CA PRO A 261 -23.38 0.19 5.12
C PRO A 261 -22.72 -1.19 5.08
N SER A 262 -23.36 -2.22 5.66
CA SER A 262 -22.87 -3.60 5.83
C SER A 262 -22.61 -4.39 4.52
N ALA A 263 -22.63 -3.72 3.37
CA ALA A 263 -22.31 -4.27 2.07
C ALA A 263 -20.86 -3.95 1.61
N LEU A 264 -20.24 -2.87 2.13
CA LEU A 264 -18.90 -2.45 1.70
C LEU A 264 -17.81 -3.36 2.27
N LEU A 265 -17.86 -3.63 3.58
CA LEU A 265 -17.02 -4.61 4.27
C LEU A 265 -17.84 -5.84 4.67
N ARG A 266 -17.16 -6.97 4.85
CA ARG A 266 -17.75 -8.24 5.28
C ARG A 266 -17.22 -8.63 6.67
N GLN A 267 -17.62 -9.79 7.16
CA GLN A 267 -17.00 -10.38 8.36
C GLN A 267 -15.60 -10.94 8.00
N ARG A 268 -14.67 -10.95 8.96
CA ARG A 268 -13.31 -11.45 8.73
C ARG A 268 -13.25 -12.93 8.35
N SER A 269 -14.25 -13.71 8.75
CA SER A 269 -14.49 -15.10 8.33
C SER A 269 -14.70 -15.28 6.81
N THR A 270 -15.05 -14.23 6.06
CA THR A 270 -15.20 -14.30 4.59
C THR A 270 -13.94 -13.85 3.84
N VAL A 271 -12.76 -13.98 4.46
CA VAL A 271 -11.45 -13.67 3.89
C VAL A 271 -10.56 -14.90 4.05
N SER A 272 -9.89 -15.30 2.97
CA SER A 272 -9.03 -16.49 2.96
C SER A 272 -7.70 -16.24 2.25
N GLU A 273 -6.67 -17.03 2.57
CA GLU A 273 -5.41 -17.05 1.82
C GLU A 273 -5.61 -17.93 0.59
N TYR A 274 -5.45 -17.34 -0.58
CA TYR A 274 -5.47 -18.03 -1.87
C TYR A 274 -4.06 -18.11 -2.46
N GLN A 275 -3.82 -19.16 -3.25
CA GLN A 275 -2.59 -19.35 -3.99
C GLN A 275 -2.85 -19.60 -5.47
N ILE A 276 -1.98 -19.04 -6.33
CA ILE A 276 -1.94 -19.29 -7.77
C ILE A 276 -0.48 -19.56 -8.15
N SER A 277 -0.23 -20.65 -8.89
CA SER A 277 1.12 -21.01 -9.37
C SER A 277 1.27 -20.77 -10.87
N PHE A 278 2.39 -20.20 -11.27
CA PHE A 278 2.62 -19.66 -12.61
C PHE A 278 3.63 -20.49 -13.41
N PRO A 279 3.51 -20.55 -14.76
CA PRO A 279 4.47 -21.24 -15.61
C PRO A 279 5.89 -20.64 -15.51
N PRO A 280 6.93 -21.35 -15.99
CA PRO A 280 8.28 -20.80 -16.10
C PRO A 280 8.28 -19.49 -16.90
N HIS A 281 9.08 -18.52 -16.45
CA HIS A 281 9.18 -17.19 -17.05
C HIS A 281 10.57 -16.62 -16.82
N HIS A 282 11.00 -15.71 -17.69
CA HIS A 282 12.39 -15.26 -17.79
C HIS A 282 12.57 -13.76 -17.49
N ASP A 283 11.78 -13.22 -16.54
CA ASP A 283 12.06 -11.88 -16.03
C ASP A 283 13.34 -11.89 -15.17
N LYS A 284 14.43 -11.34 -15.73
CA LYS A 284 15.74 -11.22 -15.09
C LYS A 284 15.75 -10.26 -13.88
N ALA A 285 14.64 -9.61 -13.56
CA ALA A 285 14.50 -8.63 -12.47
C ALA A 285 13.32 -8.94 -11.51
N LEU A 286 13.12 -10.23 -11.17
CA LEU A 286 12.17 -10.68 -10.14
C LEU A 286 12.56 -10.28 -8.70
N GLY A 287 13.82 -9.94 -8.46
CA GLY A 287 14.30 -9.46 -7.15
C GLY A 287 13.97 -7.99 -6.83
N ARG A 288 13.36 -7.23 -7.76
CA ARG A 288 12.96 -5.82 -7.54
C ARG A 288 11.49 -5.75 -7.12
N PRO A 289 11.11 -4.98 -6.08
CA PRO A 289 9.75 -4.97 -5.51
C PRO A 289 8.76 -4.12 -6.34
N HIS A 290 8.66 -4.39 -7.64
CA HIS A 290 7.85 -3.61 -8.59
C HIS A 290 6.81 -4.49 -9.27
N PHE A 291 5.96 -5.13 -8.47
CA PHE A 291 4.94 -6.06 -8.95
C PHE A 291 3.56 -5.84 -8.32
N MET A 292 2.54 -6.22 -9.08
CA MET A 292 1.15 -6.37 -8.65
C MET A 292 0.61 -7.70 -9.17
N LEU A 293 -0.26 -8.35 -8.40
CA LEU A 293 -1.04 -9.47 -8.90
C LEU A 293 -2.26 -8.90 -9.63
N PHE A 294 -2.38 -9.24 -10.91
CA PHE A 294 -3.27 -8.57 -11.85
C PHE A 294 -4.23 -9.58 -12.47
N PHE A 295 -5.52 -9.41 -12.21
CA PHE A 295 -6.61 -10.22 -12.75
C PHE A 295 -7.28 -9.45 -13.89
N TRP A 296 -7.47 -10.12 -15.01
CA TRP A 296 -8.06 -9.55 -16.21
C TRP A 296 -9.13 -10.48 -16.78
N ASP A 297 -10.33 -9.93 -17.00
CA ASP A 297 -11.44 -10.60 -17.68
C ASP A 297 -11.10 -10.78 -19.18
N THR A 298 -11.04 -12.03 -19.64
CA THR A 298 -10.67 -12.32 -21.03
C THR A 298 -11.83 -12.28 -22.02
N SER A 299 -13.09 -12.17 -21.57
CA SER A 299 -14.21 -11.81 -22.45
C SER A 299 -14.01 -10.42 -23.05
N SER A 300 -13.36 -9.50 -22.30
CA SER A 300 -12.94 -8.16 -22.74
C SER A 300 -11.78 -8.11 -23.76
N ARG A 301 -11.38 -9.28 -24.32
CA ARG A 301 -10.19 -9.56 -25.16
C ARG A 301 -8.88 -9.61 -24.37
N LEU A 302 -7.77 -9.93 -25.04
CA LEU A 302 -6.42 -9.94 -24.44
C LEU A 302 -6.01 -8.56 -23.87
N PRO A 303 -5.26 -8.51 -22.74
CA PRO A 303 -4.78 -7.26 -22.17
C PRO A 303 -3.74 -6.57 -23.05
N PRO A 304 -3.71 -5.22 -23.09
CA PRO A 304 -2.71 -4.47 -23.85
C PRO A 304 -1.32 -4.60 -23.22
N ARG A 305 -0.26 -4.57 -24.05
CA ARG A 305 1.14 -4.75 -23.63
C ARG A 305 1.58 -3.82 -22.49
N LYS A 306 1.11 -2.57 -22.49
CA LYS A 306 1.39 -1.57 -21.44
C LYS A 306 0.08 -1.08 -20.82
N ILE A 307 -0.16 -1.44 -19.56
CA ILE A 307 -1.49 -1.36 -18.95
C ILE A 307 -1.81 0.01 -18.28
N ARG A 308 -0.81 0.88 -18.03
CA ARG A 308 -1.03 2.14 -17.26
C ARG A 308 -2.12 3.04 -17.87
N LYS A 309 -2.14 3.22 -19.20
CA LYS A 309 -3.14 4.08 -19.86
C LYS A 309 -4.57 3.53 -19.72
N THR A 310 -4.71 2.22 -19.62
CA THR A 310 -5.98 1.53 -19.34
C THR A 310 -6.45 1.78 -17.90
N LEU A 311 -5.53 1.82 -16.94
CA LEU A 311 -5.84 2.00 -15.52
C LEU A 311 -6.00 3.47 -15.08
N LEU A 312 -5.46 4.43 -15.83
CA LEU A 312 -5.67 5.86 -15.62
C LEU A 312 -7.06 6.31 -16.09
N ASP A 313 -7.86 6.92 -15.21
CA ASP A 313 -9.18 7.51 -15.52
C ASP A 313 -9.14 9.05 -15.63
N ASP A 314 -7.96 9.63 -15.86
CA ASP A 314 -7.73 11.08 -15.92
C ASP A 314 -7.36 11.57 -17.33
N GLU A 315 -6.97 12.85 -17.47
CA GLU A 315 -6.66 13.46 -18.78
C GLU A 315 -5.49 12.82 -19.56
N LEU A 316 -4.66 11.98 -18.94
CA LEU A 316 -3.60 11.21 -19.62
C LEU A 316 -3.97 9.73 -19.86
N GLY A 317 -5.13 9.30 -19.35
CA GLY A 317 -5.66 7.95 -19.52
C GLY A 317 -6.31 7.70 -20.88
N ASP A 318 -6.84 6.50 -21.05
CA ASP A 318 -7.79 6.20 -22.11
C ASP A 318 -9.21 6.36 -21.55
N ARG A 319 -9.96 7.31 -22.12
CA ARG A 319 -11.29 7.71 -21.63
C ARG A 319 -12.43 7.20 -22.51
N SER A 320 -12.15 6.28 -23.44
CA SER A 320 -13.18 5.62 -24.25
C SER A 320 -14.10 4.74 -23.39
N GLU A 321 -15.38 4.61 -23.76
CA GLU A 321 -16.36 3.82 -22.98
C GLU A 321 -15.93 2.36 -22.80
N LYS A 322 -15.27 1.77 -23.81
CA LYS A 322 -14.70 0.42 -23.70
C LYS A 322 -13.72 0.32 -22.52
N VAL A 323 -12.83 1.30 -22.37
CA VAL A 323 -11.79 1.25 -21.34
C VAL A 323 -12.34 1.67 -19.97
N LYS A 324 -13.37 2.52 -19.91
CA LYS A 324 -14.15 2.73 -18.68
C LYS A 324 -14.79 1.43 -18.19
N GLY A 325 -15.43 0.65 -19.08
CA GLY A 325 -15.99 -0.66 -18.72
C GLY A 325 -14.92 -1.63 -18.18
N ILE A 326 -13.76 -1.67 -18.82
CA ILE A 326 -12.59 -2.44 -18.34
C ILE A 326 -12.16 -1.98 -16.94
N ARG A 327 -12.17 -0.68 -16.62
CA ARG A 327 -11.88 -0.18 -15.27
C ARG A 327 -12.96 -0.53 -14.25
N GLU A 328 -14.25 -0.41 -14.60
CA GLU A 328 -15.36 -0.62 -13.66
C GLU A 328 -15.56 -2.09 -13.28
N SER A 329 -15.33 -3.04 -14.19
CA SER A 329 -15.56 -4.48 -13.94
C SER A 329 -14.60 -5.48 -14.60
N GLY A 330 -13.75 -5.07 -15.55
CA GLY A 330 -12.89 -6.00 -16.31
C GLY A 330 -11.51 -6.28 -15.70
N VAL A 331 -11.17 -5.66 -14.56
CA VAL A 331 -9.85 -5.74 -13.92
C VAL A 331 -9.95 -5.76 -12.40
N HIS A 332 -9.14 -6.61 -11.76
CA HIS A 332 -8.82 -6.49 -10.34
C HIS A 332 -7.31 -6.51 -10.09
N VAL A 333 -6.83 -5.68 -9.17
CA VAL A 333 -5.40 -5.46 -8.89
C VAL A 333 -5.12 -5.58 -7.40
N LEU A 334 -4.30 -6.56 -7.01
CA LEU A 334 -3.82 -6.72 -5.65
C LEU A 334 -2.35 -6.28 -5.57
N THR A 335 -2.08 -5.26 -4.76
CA THR A 335 -0.70 -4.78 -4.48
C THR A 335 -0.05 -5.50 -3.30
N THR A 336 -0.80 -6.35 -2.58
CA THR A 336 -0.34 -7.10 -1.40
C THR A 336 -0.40 -8.59 -1.68
N PHE A 337 0.75 -9.20 -1.96
CA PHE A 337 0.90 -10.65 -2.12
C PHE A 337 2.33 -11.09 -1.75
N ARG A 338 2.47 -12.31 -1.25
CA ARG A 338 3.77 -13.01 -1.12
C ARG A 338 4.07 -13.72 -2.43
N TRP A 339 5.33 -13.74 -2.85
CA TRP A 339 5.78 -14.50 -4.01
C TRP A 339 6.89 -15.49 -3.63
N ALA A 340 6.69 -16.76 -3.98
CA ALA A 340 7.63 -17.85 -3.75
C ALA A 340 8.34 -18.22 -5.07
N THR A 341 9.57 -17.74 -5.27
CA THR A 341 10.30 -17.87 -6.54
C THR A 341 10.56 -19.33 -6.97
N GLN A 342 10.81 -20.24 -6.01
CA GLN A 342 11.08 -21.65 -6.30
C GLN A 342 9.87 -22.36 -6.94
N THR A 343 8.69 -22.22 -6.34
CA THR A 343 7.44 -22.83 -6.81
C THR A 343 6.71 -21.98 -7.86
N ARG A 344 7.14 -20.72 -8.04
CA ARG A 344 6.49 -19.68 -8.86
C ARG A 344 5.05 -19.41 -8.40
N THR A 345 4.84 -19.37 -7.09
CA THR A 345 3.51 -19.23 -6.47
C THR A 345 3.31 -17.85 -5.89
N ALA A 346 2.22 -17.17 -6.27
CA ALA A 346 1.70 -16.02 -5.54
C ALA A 346 0.78 -16.53 -4.41
N SER A 347 0.91 -15.98 -3.20
CA SER A 347 -0.03 -16.18 -2.09
C SER A 347 -0.59 -14.83 -1.65
N PHE A 348 -1.91 -14.71 -1.52
CA PHE A 348 -2.59 -13.45 -1.27
C PHE A 348 -3.86 -13.64 -0.46
N TRP A 349 -4.22 -12.65 0.34
CA TRP A 349 -5.52 -12.61 1.02
C TRP A 349 -6.55 -11.98 0.08
N LEU A 350 -7.73 -12.60 -0.02
CA LEU A 350 -8.87 -12.07 -0.77
C LEU A 350 -10.17 -12.43 -0.04
N ARG A 351 -11.22 -11.62 -0.22
CA ARG A 351 -12.58 -12.02 0.18
C ARG A 351 -13.07 -13.21 -0.65
N SER A 352 -13.71 -14.18 -0.01
CA SER A 352 -14.25 -15.38 -0.67
C SER A 352 -15.28 -15.02 -1.76
N ASP A 353 -16.16 -14.05 -1.51
CA ASP A 353 -17.15 -13.59 -2.50
C ASP A 353 -16.53 -12.97 -3.78
N ILE A 354 -15.27 -12.51 -3.70
CA ILE A 354 -14.50 -12.05 -4.86
C ILE A 354 -13.70 -13.19 -5.48
N ALA A 355 -13.12 -14.08 -4.69
CA ALA A 355 -12.40 -15.25 -5.18
C ALA A 355 -13.32 -16.20 -5.97
N GLU A 356 -14.53 -16.46 -5.47
CA GLU A 356 -15.59 -17.20 -6.15
C GLU A 356 -15.97 -16.53 -7.48
N SER A 357 -16.17 -15.20 -7.49
CA SER A 357 -16.49 -14.46 -8.71
C SER A 357 -15.35 -14.45 -9.75
N LEU A 358 -14.10 -14.56 -9.31
CA LEU A 358 -12.93 -14.74 -10.18
C LEU A 358 -12.80 -16.18 -10.69
N GLN A 359 -13.25 -17.17 -9.91
CA GLN A 359 -13.16 -18.60 -10.26
C GLN A 359 -14.27 -19.05 -11.23
N HIS A 360 -15.46 -18.46 -11.15
CA HIS A 360 -16.61 -18.79 -12.02
C HIS A 360 -16.68 -17.98 -13.34
N GLY A 361 -15.77 -17.04 -13.58
CA GLY A 361 -15.72 -16.22 -14.79
C GLY A 361 -14.44 -16.40 -15.59
N ASP A 362 -14.40 -15.87 -16.82
CA ASP A 362 -13.29 -15.97 -17.80
C ASP A 362 -12.03 -15.17 -17.42
N TRP A 363 -11.60 -15.23 -16.16
CA TRP A 363 -10.48 -14.47 -15.61
C TRP A 363 -9.14 -15.16 -15.86
N ARG A 364 -8.11 -14.34 -16.14
CA ARG A 364 -6.71 -14.75 -16.06
C ARG A 364 -5.93 -13.91 -15.06
N ALA A 365 -5.17 -14.58 -14.20
CA ALA A 365 -4.22 -13.96 -13.29
C ALA A 365 -2.84 -13.84 -13.93
N TYR A 366 -2.15 -12.74 -13.66
CA TYR A 366 -0.80 -12.41 -14.12
C TYR A 366 -0.01 -11.77 -12.98
N VAL A 367 1.31 -12.02 -12.89
CA VAL A 367 2.19 -11.07 -12.20
C VAL A 367 2.55 -9.98 -13.19
N TRP A 368 2.24 -8.72 -12.85
CA TRP A 368 2.45 -7.55 -13.71
C TRP A 368 3.42 -6.58 -13.06
N ARG A 369 4.27 -5.92 -13.84
CA ARG A 369 5.22 -4.93 -13.30
C ARG A 369 4.55 -3.59 -13.03
N THR A 370 4.91 -2.93 -11.93
CA THR A 370 4.46 -1.56 -11.60
C THR A 370 5.44 -0.47 -12.04
N ASP A 371 6.68 -0.84 -12.44
CA ASP A 371 7.66 0.09 -13.00
C ASP A 371 7.47 0.31 -14.52
N THR A 372 7.42 -0.76 -15.33
CA THR A 372 7.23 -0.67 -16.79
C THR A 372 5.78 -0.76 -17.24
N TYR A 373 4.87 -1.21 -16.36
CA TYR A 373 3.50 -1.57 -16.68
C TYR A 373 3.35 -2.66 -17.77
N GLU A 374 4.34 -3.55 -17.89
CA GLU A 374 4.33 -4.76 -18.74
C GLU A 374 4.21 -6.05 -17.89
N LYS A 375 3.69 -7.14 -18.47
CA LYS A 375 3.56 -8.44 -17.79
C LYS A 375 4.94 -9.05 -17.43
N ALA A 376 5.03 -9.70 -16.28
CA ALA A 376 6.21 -10.44 -15.82
C ALA A 376 6.07 -11.97 -15.98
N THR A 377 4.84 -12.48 -15.89
CA THR A 377 4.47 -13.87 -16.22
C THR A 377 3.55 -13.91 -17.43
N GLU A 378 3.38 -15.09 -18.02
CA GLU A 378 2.16 -15.38 -18.78
C GLU A 378 0.94 -15.47 -17.86
N GLY A 379 -0.24 -15.32 -18.46
CA GLY A 379 -1.51 -15.36 -17.73
C GLY A 379 -1.99 -16.79 -17.52
N VAL A 380 -2.46 -17.10 -16.31
CA VAL A 380 -3.03 -18.40 -15.93
C VAL A 380 -4.54 -18.25 -15.74
N ALA A 381 -5.34 -19.20 -16.25
CA ALA A 381 -6.79 -19.19 -16.01
C ALA A 381 -7.08 -19.36 -14.51
N VAL A 382 -7.93 -18.50 -13.95
CA VAL A 382 -8.14 -18.49 -12.49
C VAL A 382 -8.91 -19.73 -12.03
N GLN A 383 -9.95 -20.12 -12.78
CA GLN A 383 -10.81 -21.29 -12.53
C GLN A 383 -10.02 -22.58 -12.17
N ASP A 384 -8.88 -22.81 -12.86
CA ASP A 384 -8.07 -24.03 -12.79
C ASP A 384 -6.93 -23.95 -11.75
N ALA A 385 -6.57 -22.73 -11.34
CA ALA A 385 -5.29 -22.45 -10.70
C ALA A 385 -5.37 -21.75 -9.34
N ILE A 386 -6.49 -21.12 -9.00
CA ILE A 386 -6.73 -20.57 -7.66
C ILE A 386 -7.03 -21.70 -6.68
N LYS A 387 -6.39 -21.67 -5.51
CA LYS A 387 -6.57 -22.66 -4.45
C LYS A 387 -6.67 -21.94 -3.12
N GLU A 388 -7.76 -22.19 -2.38
CA GLU A 388 -7.87 -21.75 -0.99
C GLU A 388 -6.92 -22.57 -0.10
N VAL A 389 -6.30 -21.92 0.88
CA VAL A 389 -5.29 -22.53 1.77
C VAL A 389 -5.77 -22.57 3.22
N ARG A 390 -6.45 -21.51 3.67
CA ARG A 390 -7.00 -21.32 5.03
C ARG A 390 -7.89 -20.08 5.05
N GLN A 391 -8.85 -20.03 5.98
CA GLN A 391 -9.58 -18.80 6.27
C GLN A 391 -8.74 -17.87 7.16
N TRP A 392 -9.14 -16.61 7.28
CA TRP A 392 -8.46 -15.61 8.11
C TRP A 392 -8.50 -15.96 9.61
N ASP A 393 -9.62 -16.50 10.07
CA ASP A 393 -9.87 -16.83 11.47
C ASP A 393 -9.51 -18.29 11.84
N ASP A 394 -8.74 -19.02 11.02
CA ASP A 394 -8.21 -20.38 11.33
C ASP A 394 -6.92 -20.37 12.20
#